data_AF-A0A661N7V2-F1
#
_entry.id   AF-A0A661N7V2-F1
#
_cell.length_a   1.000
_cell.length_b   1.000
_cell.length_c   1.000
_cell.angle_alpha   90.00
_cell.angle_beta   90.00
_cell.angle_gamma   90.00
#
_symmetry.space_group_name_H-M   'P 1'
#
loop_
_entity.id
_entity.type
_entity.pdbx_description
1 polymer ?
#
loop_
_entity_poly.entity_id
_entity_poly.type
_entity_poly.pdbx_seq_one_letter_code
_entity_poly.pdbx_strand_id
1 'polypeptide(L)' 'MARENKSESSSFRLVEVPLSDRKLVERFIRVPWHINRVHHPSSHWVPPLLMDRRDYLNPKKNPFFDHVEAAF' A
#
# COMPACT_ATOMS: atom_id res chain seq x y z
N MET A 1 5.87 35.25 -21.70
CA MET A 1 6.64 34.73 -20.54
C MET A 1 6.27 33.27 -20.34
N ALA A 2 7.07 32.35 -20.89
CA ALA A 2 6.86 30.92 -20.75
C ALA A 2 7.26 30.48 -19.34
N ARG A 3 6.35 29.84 -18.60
CA ARG A 3 6.73 29.10 -17.39
C ARG A 3 7.14 27.70 -17.85
N GLU A 4 8.43 27.48 -17.81
CA GLU A 4 9.09 26.25 -18.22
C GLU A 4 8.71 25.11 -17.26
N ASN A 5 8.07 24.09 -17.82
CA ASN A 5 7.71 22.86 -17.15
C ASN A 5 8.99 22.08 -16.80
N LYS A 6 9.37 22.04 -15.53
CA LYS A 6 10.34 21.06 -15.03
C LYS A 6 9.64 20.09 -14.10
N SER A 7 8.82 19.22 -14.68
CA SER A 7 8.50 17.95 -14.04
C SER A 7 9.76 17.10 -14.12
N GLU A 8 10.63 17.22 -13.11
CA GLU A 8 11.69 16.24 -12.89
C GLU A 8 11.03 14.86 -12.84
N SER A 9 11.27 14.06 -13.87
CA SER A 9 10.86 12.66 -13.94
C SER A 9 11.59 11.91 -12.82
N SER A 10 11.00 11.91 -11.64
CA SER A 10 11.47 11.12 -10.51
C SER A 10 11.42 9.66 -10.93
N SER A 11 12.60 9.03 -11.03
CA SER A 11 12.70 7.61 -11.33
C SER A 11 12.20 6.82 -10.12
N PHE A 12 11.09 6.11 -10.28
CA PHE A 12 10.55 5.22 -9.25
C PHE A 12 10.92 3.78 -9.59
N ARG A 13 11.25 3.00 -8.55
CA ARG A 13 11.44 1.55 -8.67
C ARG A 13 10.17 0.83 -8.26
N LEU A 14 9.68 -0.04 -9.15
CA LEU A 14 8.63 -1.00 -8.80
C LEU A 14 9.24 -2.09 -7.92
N VAL A 15 8.57 -2.41 -6.82
CA VAL A 15 8.97 -3.47 -5.89
C VAL A 15 7.75 -4.34 -5.65
N GLU A 16 7.81 -5.60 -6.08
CA GLU A 16 6.78 -6.58 -5.77
C GLU A 16 6.78 -6.92 -4.28
N VAL A 17 5.60 -7.27 -3.79
CA VAL A 17 5.29 -7.66 -2.42
C VAL A 17 4.78 -9.10 -2.44
N PRO A 18 5.68 -10.09 -2.53
CA PRO A 18 5.29 -11.49 -2.47
C PRO A 18 4.69 -11.80 -1.09
N LEU A 19 3.56 -12.50 -1.07
CA LEU A 19 2.87 -12.84 0.19
C LEU A 19 3.69 -13.75 1.12
N SER A 20 4.72 -14.42 0.58
CA SER A 20 5.70 -15.20 1.35
C SER A 20 6.68 -14.32 2.13
N ASP A 21 6.91 -13.06 1.72
CA ASP A 21 7.74 -12.11 2.44
C ASP A 21 6.91 -11.29 3.44
N ARG A 22 6.85 -11.81 4.66
CA ARG A 22 6.16 -11.16 5.77
C ARG A 22 6.64 -9.73 6.05
N LYS A 23 7.92 -9.42 5.85
CA LYS A 23 8.47 -8.09 6.14
C LYS A 23 8.00 -7.07 5.09
N LEU A 24 8.02 -7.45 3.81
CA LEU A 24 7.51 -6.60 2.74
C LEU A 24 6.00 -6.40 2.85
N VAL A 25 5.24 -7.44 3.18
CA VAL A 25 3.79 -7.33 3.44
C VAL A 25 3.51 -6.36 4.59
N GLU A 26 4.21 -6.49 5.73
CA GLU A 26 4.05 -5.56 6.86
C GLU A 26 4.36 -4.11 6.49
N ARG A 27 5.41 -3.89 5.68
CA ARG A 27 5.74 -2.56 5.17
C ARG A 27 4.63 -2.02 4.26
N PHE A 28 4.11 -2.85 3.37
CA PHE A 28 3.06 -2.48 2.42
C PHE A 28 1.74 -2.14 3.11
N ILE A 29 1.25 -3.00 4.01
CA ILE A 29 -0.04 -2.75 4.69
C ILE A 29 -0.03 -1.51 5.58
N ARG A 30 1.16 -1.01 5.98
CA ARG A 30 1.33 0.20 6.80
C ARG A 30 1.36 1.50 6.00
N VAL A 31 1.34 1.44 4.66
CA VAL A 31 1.31 2.64 3.81
C VAL A 31 0.21 3.63 4.21
N PRO A 32 -1.04 3.22 4.52
CA PRO A 32 -2.07 4.15 4.98
C PRO A 32 -1.68 4.93 6.23
N TRP A 33 -0.95 4.32 7.18
CA TRP A 33 -0.44 5.01 8.36
C TRP A 33 0.65 6.01 8.02
N HIS A 34 1.56 5.65 7.13
CA HIS A 34 2.62 6.55 6.72
C HIS A 34 2.02 7.80 6.05
N ILE A 35 1.06 7.61 5.16
CA ILE A 35 0.37 8.72 4.49
C ILE A 35 -0.43 9.56 5.49
N ASN A 36 -1.34 8.95 6.25
CA ASN A 36 -2.30 9.70 7.09
C ASN A 36 -1.73 10.16 8.44
N ARG A 37 -0.50 9.78 8.82
CA ARG A 37 0.15 10.30 10.03
C ARG A 37 1.31 11.24 9.74
N VAL A 38 2.02 11.04 8.63
CA VAL A 38 3.28 11.76 8.35
C VAL A 38 3.09 12.79 7.24
N HIS A 39 2.49 12.41 6.11
CA HIS A 39 2.45 13.27 4.92
C HIS A 39 1.16 14.12 4.83
N HIS A 40 0.02 13.52 5.15
CA HIS A 40 -1.30 14.14 5.06
C HIS A 40 -2.12 13.82 6.31
N PRO A 41 -1.77 14.40 7.47
CA PRO A 41 -2.48 14.14 8.71
C PRO A 41 -3.95 14.58 8.64
N SER A 42 -4.86 13.69 9.03
CA SER A 42 -6.29 13.96 9.12
C SER A 42 -6.82 13.61 10.51
N SER A 43 -7.58 14.54 11.12
CA SER A 43 -8.22 14.36 12.43
C SER A 43 -9.36 13.35 12.40
N HIS A 44 -9.93 13.08 11.23
CA HIS A 44 -11.06 12.16 11.05
C HIS A 44 -10.61 10.76 10.62
N TRP A 45 -9.31 10.51 10.51
CA TRP A 45 -8.80 9.23 10.05
C TRP A 45 -8.82 8.19 11.17
N VAL A 46 -9.50 7.07 10.91
CA VAL A 46 -9.51 5.89 11.77
C VAL A 46 -8.54 4.85 11.17
N PRO A 47 -7.46 4.47 11.87
CA PRO A 47 -6.54 3.48 11.35
C PRO A 47 -7.22 2.12 11.24
N PRO A 48 -7.09 1.40 10.11
CA PRO A 48 -7.64 0.06 10.00
C PRO A 48 -6.90 -0.91 10.93
N LEU A 49 -7.54 -2.01 11.34
CA LEU A 49 -6.83 -3.02 12.14
C LEU A 49 -5.79 -3.73 11.29
N LEU A 50 -4.55 -3.83 11.78
CA LEU A 50 -3.49 -4.53 11.04
C LEU A 50 -3.79 -6.01 10.83
N MET A 51 -4.54 -6.64 11.75
CA MET A 51 -4.99 -8.01 11.60
C MET A 51 -5.90 -8.15 10.36
N ASP A 52 -6.89 -7.27 10.21
CA ASP A 52 -7.80 -7.28 9.06
C ASP A 52 -7.04 -7.02 7.76
N ARG A 53 -6.04 -6.12 7.77
CA ARG A 53 -5.20 -5.88 6.59
C ARG A 53 -4.37 -7.09 6.18
N ARG A 54 -3.90 -7.90 7.13
CA ARG A 54 -3.20 -9.17 6.84
C ARG A 54 -4.17 -10.20 6.28
N ASP A 55 -5.35 -10.32 6.87
CA ASP A 55 -6.38 -11.27 6.43
C ASP A 55 -6.90 -10.94 5.04
N TYR A 56 -6.96 -9.65 4.69
CA TYR A 56 -7.31 -9.18 3.34
C TYR A 56 -6.34 -9.70 2.26
N LEU A 57 -5.07 -9.89 2.60
CA LEU A 57 -4.04 -10.41 1.68
C LEU A 57 -3.85 -11.92 1.82
N ASN A 58 -4.66 -12.62 2.62
CA ASN A 58 -4.53 -14.05 2.84
C ASN A 58 -5.55 -14.80 1.95
N PRO A 59 -5.10 -15.55 0.92
CA PRO A 59 -6.02 -16.29 0.04
C PRO A 59 -6.86 -17.35 0.76
N LYS A 60 -6.42 -17.83 1.93
CA LYS A 60 -7.19 -18.79 2.72
C LYS A 60 -8.36 -18.16 3.49
N LYS A 61 -8.38 -16.84 3.62
CA LYS A 61 -9.36 -16.09 4.42
C LYS A 61 -10.20 -15.12 3.60
N ASN A 62 -9.68 -14.62 2.49
CA ASN A 62 -10.37 -13.66 1.64
C ASN A 62 -10.93 -14.38 0.38
N PRO A 63 -12.27 -14.54 0.28
CA PRO A 63 -12.92 -15.20 -0.86
C PRO A 63 -12.68 -14.52 -2.21
N PHE A 64 -12.20 -13.27 -2.22
CA PHE A 64 -11.79 -12.60 -3.46
C PHE A 64 -10.80 -13.44 -4.29
N PHE A 65 -9.89 -14.17 -3.62
CA PHE A 65 -8.89 -15.00 -4.29
C PHE A 65 -9.45 -16.31 -4.86
N ASP A 66 -10.72 -16.65 -4.59
CA ASP A 66 -11.37 -17.81 -5.23
C ASP A 66 -11.68 -17.55 -6.72
N HIS A 67 -11.63 -16.28 -7.13
CA HIS A 67 -12.01 -15.84 -8.47
C HIS A 67 -10.92 -15.07 -9.21
N VAL A 68 -9.80 -14.76 -8.55
CA VAL A 68 -8.78 -13.84 -9.08
C VAL A 68 -7.38 -14.27 -8.69
N GLU A 69 -6.46 -14.22 -9.65
CA GLU A 69 -5.02 -14.26 -9.40
C GLU A 69 -4.49 -12.81 -9.33
N ALA A 70 -3.77 -12.48 -8.26
CA ALA A 70 -3.25 -11.13 -8.03
C ALA A 70 -1.80 -11.15 -7.57
N ALA A 71 -1.02 -10.21 -8.11
CA ALA A 71 0.31 -9.84 -7.63
C ALA A 71 0.22 -8.43 -7.01
N PHE A 72 1.01 -8.18 -5.96
CA PHE A 72 1.00 -6.94 -5.18
C PHE A 72 2.39 -6.31 -5.12
#